data_AF-A0A954NW05-F1
#
_entry.id   AF-A0A954NW05-F1
#
_cell.length_a   1.000
_cell.length_b   1.000
_cell.length_c   1.000
_cell.angle_alpha   90.00
_cell.angle_beta   90.00
_cell.angle_gamma   90.00
#
_symmetry.space_group_name_H-M   'P 1'
#
loop_
_entity.id
_entity.type
_entity.pdbx_description
1 polymer ?
#
loop_
_entity_poly.entity_id
_entity_poly.type
_entity_poly.pdbx_seq_one_letter_code
_entity_poly.pdbx_strand_id
1 'polypeptide(L)'
;CRAVMGVTFIDRLYVKPQVVLIDQESLLDLREHVSLPIVCLVDETRETRDLPDESRLSLGAQLLRVHSEYTSDVSTIQQWTGAIPGNADLHEPLDRVREALEETLRSGSAA
;
A
#
# COMPACT_ATOMS: atom_id res chain seq x y z
N CYS A 1 8.44 -4.87 16.59
CA CYS A 1 9.51 -5.32 15.66
C CYS A 1 9.15 -5.25 14.17
N ARG A 2 7.87 -5.28 13.76
CA ARG A 2 7.48 -5.24 12.33
C ARG A 2 7.66 -3.85 11.68
N ALA A 3 7.36 -2.78 12.41
CA ALA A 3 7.49 -1.40 11.93
C ALA A 3 8.95 -1.00 11.62
N VAL A 4 9.93 -1.39 12.44
CA VAL A 4 11.34 -0.99 12.27
C VAL A 4 11.93 -1.54 10.96
N MET A 5 11.51 -2.73 10.52
CA MET A 5 11.93 -3.29 9.22
C MET A 5 11.33 -2.51 8.05
N GLY A 6 10.06 -2.10 8.14
CA GLY A 6 9.41 -1.31 7.09
C GLY A 6 10.09 0.04 6.88
N VAL A 7 10.41 0.77 7.96
CA VAL A 7 11.14 2.05 7.87
C VAL A 7 12.52 1.86 7.25
N THR A 8 13.27 0.83 7.68
CA THR A 8 14.63 0.57 7.18
C THR A 8 14.62 0.18 5.70
N PHE A 9 13.59 -0.53 5.23
CA PHE A 9 13.46 -0.89 3.83
C PHE A 9 13.19 0.35 2.97
N ILE A 10 12.26 1.21 3.39
CA ILE A 10 11.94 2.46 2.70
C ILE A 10 13.15 3.40 2.62
N ASP A 11 13.93 3.51 3.71
CA ASP A 11 15.11 4.37 3.75
C ASP A 11 16.24 3.87 2.83
N ARG A 12 16.32 2.55 2.61
CA ARG A 12 17.31 1.92 1.74
C ARG A 12 16.90 1.85 0.26
N LEU A 13 15.72 2.35 -0.12
CA LEU A 13 15.31 2.38 -1.52
C LEU A 13 16.16 3.40 -2.30
N TYR A 14 16.78 2.94 -3.39
CA TYR A 14 17.57 3.79 -4.29
C TYR A 14 16.71 4.85 -5.00
N VAL A 15 15.44 4.52 -5.25
CA VAL A 15 14.43 5.46 -5.77
C VAL A 15 13.50 5.82 -4.62
N LYS A 16 13.38 7.11 -4.30
CA LYS A 16 12.44 7.56 -3.26
C LYS A 16 11.00 7.47 -3.79
N PRO A 17 10.17 6.56 -3.27
CA PRO A 17 8.79 6.47 -3.71
C PRO A 17 8.03 7.70 -3.22
N GLN A 18 7.05 8.15 -3.99
CA GLN A 18 6.16 9.24 -3.60
C GLN A 18 4.96 8.74 -2.80
N VAL A 19 4.59 7.47 -2.98
CA VAL A 19 3.50 6.78 -2.29
C VAL A 19 3.93 5.33 -2.05
N VAL A 20 3.57 4.78 -0.90
CA VAL A 20 3.78 3.37 -0.57
C VAL A 20 2.41 2.69 -0.54
N LEU A 21 2.24 1.66 -1.37
CA LEU A 21 1.07 0.79 -1.34
C LEU A 21 1.38 -0.43 -0.48
N ILE A 22 0.43 -0.80 0.38
CA ILE A 22 0.46 -1.98 1.24
C ILE A 22 -0.83 -2.78 1.04
N ASP A 23 -0.76 -4.08 1.24
CA ASP A 23 -1.89 -5.02 1.19
C ASP A 23 -2.40 -5.39 2.60
N GLN A 24 -1.70 -4.95 3.65
CA GLN A 24 -1.99 -5.31 5.04
C GLN A 24 -2.30 -4.08 5.88
N GLU A 25 -3.53 -4.00 6.40
CA GLU A 25 -4.00 -2.91 7.27
C GLU A 25 -3.06 -2.63 8.46
N SER A 26 -2.54 -3.68 9.09
CA SER A 26 -1.64 -3.58 10.26
C SER A 26 -0.34 -2.80 10.00
N LEU A 27 -0.07 -2.43 8.75
CA LEU A 27 1.09 -1.65 8.33
C LEU A 27 0.75 -0.16 8.14
N LEU A 28 -0.50 0.27 8.29
CA LEU A 28 -0.87 1.69 8.21
C LEU A 28 -0.17 2.52 9.31
N ASP A 29 0.07 1.94 10.50
CA ASP A 29 0.78 2.57 11.61
C ASP A 29 2.25 2.91 11.30
N LEU A 30 2.81 2.38 10.19
CA LEU A 30 4.12 2.83 9.70
C LEU A 30 4.11 4.31 9.34
N ARG A 31 2.95 4.90 9.05
CA ARG A 31 2.82 6.32 8.72
C ARG A 31 3.24 7.23 9.87
N GLU A 32 3.13 6.78 11.12
CA GLU A 32 3.63 7.50 12.29
C GLU A 32 5.16 7.60 12.30
N HIS A 33 5.83 6.67 11.63
CA HIS A 33 7.29 6.53 11.64
C HIS A 33 7.92 6.91 10.30
N VAL A 34 7.12 7.16 9.27
CA VAL A 34 7.56 7.49 7.90
C VAL A 34 6.77 8.68 7.38
N SER A 35 7.47 9.69 6.88
CA SER A 35 6.84 10.91 6.34
C SER A 35 6.20 10.74 4.95
N LEU A 36 6.20 9.53 4.40
CA LEU A 36 5.64 9.20 3.09
C LEU A 36 4.19 8.72 3.25
N PRO A 37 3.30 9.05 2.31
CA PRO A 37 1.93 8.58 2.35
C PRO A 37 1.89 7.06 2.16
N ILE A 38 1.20 6.39 3.08
CA ILE A 38 1.01 4.94 3.07
C ILE A 38 -0.47 4.65 2.84
N VAL A 39 -0.75 3.81 1.84
CA VAL A 39 -2.13 3.42 1.50
C VAL A 39 -2.29 1.93 1.47
N CYS A 40 -3.39 1.47 2.05
CA CYS A 40 -3.77 0.06 2.06
C CYS A 40 -4.75 -0.22 0.93
N LEU A 41 -4.47 -1.25 0.13
CA LEU A 41 -5.46 -1.83 -0.76
C LEU A 41 -6.53 -2.52 0.09
N VAL A 42 -7.78 -2.29 -0.28
CA VAL A 42 -8.94 -2.90 0.36
C VAL A 42 -9.66 -3.73 -0.70
N ASP A 43 -9.83 -5.01 -0.42
CA ASP A 43 -10.70 -5.86 -1.23
C ASP A 43 -12.15 -5.38 -1.10
N GLU A 44 -12.84 -5.27 -2.24
CA GLU A 44 -14.22 -4.80 -2.32
C GLU A 44 -15.23 -5.74 -1.60
N THR A 45 -14.74 -6.89 -1.12
CA THR A 45 -15.49 -7.85 -0.31
C THR A 45 -15.67 -7.36 1.14
N ARG A 46 -16.79 -6.68 1.37
CA ARG A 46 -17.51 -6.51 2.66
C ARG A 46 -16.94 -5.50 3.68
N GLU A 47 -15.66 -5.20 3.73
CA GLU A 47 -15.09 -4.25 4.73
C GLU A 47 -15.33 -2.77 4.38
N THR A 48 -15.84 -2.49 3.19
CA THR A 48 -16.12 -1.15 2.67
C THR A 48 -17.39 -0.49 3.24
N ARG A 49 -18.12 -1.08 4.17
CA ARG A 49 -19.37 -0.47 4.68
C ARG A 49 -19.25 0.26 6.02
N ASP A 50 -18.17 0.03 6.77
CA ASP A 50 -18.08 0.50 8.17
C ASP A 50 -17.09 1.66 8.41
N LEU A 51 -16.40 2.15 7.38
CA LEU A 51 -15.34 3.17 7.54
C LEU A 51 -15.76 4.53 6.96
N PRO A 52 -15.26 5.64 7.54
CA PRO A 52 -15.60 6.98 7.09
C PRO A 52 -15.03 7.27 5.69
N ASP A 53 -15.89 7.79 4.81
CA ASP A 53 -15.62 8.06 3.38
C ASP A 53 -14.38 8.93 3.15
N GLU A 54 -14.05 9.82 4.08
CA GLU A 54 -12.90 10.73 4.03
C GLU A 54 -11.53 10.04 4.08
N SER A 55 -11.48 8.76 4.49
CA SER A 55 -10.26 7.95 4.48
C SER A 55 -10.16 7.00 3.27
N ARG A 56 -11.08 7.10 2.32
CA ARG A 56 -11.17 6.21 1.16
C ARG A 56 -10.81 6.94 -0.13
N LEU A 57 -10.15 6.22 -1.03
CA LEU A 57 -9.78 6.72 -2.35
C LEU A 57 -9.86 5.59 -3.37
N SER A 58 -10.51 5.83 -4.51
CA SER A 58 -10.44 4.90 -5.64
C SER A 58 -9.19 5.20 -6.49
N LEU A 59 -8.40 4.17 -6.77
CA LEU A 59 -7.23 4.25 -7.65
C LEU A 59 -7.24 3.03 -8.59
N GLY A 60 -7.35 3.28 -9.89
CA GLY A 60 -7.57 2.20 -10.84
C GLY A 60 -8.88 1.47 -10.58
N ALA A 61 -8.84 0.14 -10.65
CA ALA A 61 -9.97 -0.73 -10.37
C ALA A 61 -10.14 -1.08 -8.89
N GLN A 62 -9.30 -0.53 -8.00
CA GLN A 62 -9.31 -0.86 -6.57
C GLN A 62 -9.69 0.32 -5.69
N LEU A 63 -10.22 -0.01 -4.51
CA LEU A 63 -10.39 0.93 -3.43
C LEU A 63 -9.18 0.88 -2.48
N LEU A 64 -8.66 2.06 -2.19
CA LEU A 64 -7.59 2.27 -1.24
C LEU A 64 -8.13 2.93 0.02
N ARG A 65 -7.42 2.68 1.12
CA ARG A 65 -7.63 3.32 2.41
C ARG A 65 -6.35 3.99 2.88
N VAL A 66 -6.49 5.19 3.41
CA VAL A 66 -5.42 5.89 4.13
C VAL A 66 -5.60 5.78 5.63
N HIS A 67 -4.55 6.09 6.37
CA HIS A 67 -4.65 6.22 7.83
C HIS A 67 -5.61 7.36 8.20
N SER A 68 -6.52 7.13 9.15
CA SER A 68 -7.59 8.07 9.53
C SER A 68 -7.06 9.40 10.06
N GLU A 69 -5.91 9.41 10.73
CA GLU A 69 -5.26 10.63 11.22
C GLU A 69 -4.51 11.43 10.12
N TYR A 70 -4.33 10.85 8.92
CA TYR A 70 -3.56 11.43 7.82
C TYR A 70 -4.41 11.56 6.54
N THR A 71 -5.62 12.08 6.65
CA THR A 71 -6.53 12.30 5.50
C THR A 71 -5.96 13.28 4.45
N SER A 72 -4.98 14.11 4.80
CA SER A 72 -4.23 14.95 3.85
C SER A 72 -3.46 14.15 2.80
N ASP A 73 -3.12 12.89 3.09
CA ASP A 73 -2.48 12.00 2.13
C ASP A 73 -3.44 11.68 0.97
N VAL A 74 -4.76 11.64 1.20
CA VAL A 74 -5.79 11.43 0.16
C VAL A 74 -5.67 12.48 -0.93
N SER A 75 -5.61 13.76 -0.56
CA SER A 75 -5.50 14.85 -1.51
C SER A 75 -4.19 14.81 -2.30
N THR A 76 -3.12 14.29 -1.70
CA THR A 76 -1.83 14.10 -2.38
C THR A 76 -1.93 12.99 -3.42
N ILE A 77 -2.52 11.86 -3.07
CA ILE A 77 -2.66 10.70 -3.97
C ILE A 77 -3.67 10.99 -5.08
N GLN A 78 -4.70 11.80 -4.79
CA GLN A 78 -5.66 12.31 -5.77
C GLN A 78 -5.00 13.01 -6.97
N GLN A 79 -3.85 13.67 -6.75
CA GLN A 79 -3.10 14.33 -7.82
C GLN A 79 -2.45 13.32 -8.78
N TRP A 80 -2.11 12.13 -8.29
CA TRP A 80 -1.47 11.05 -9.06
C TRP A 80 -2.47 10.08 -9.67
N THR A 81 -3.72 10.11 -9.24
CA THR A 81 -4.80 9.25 -9.77
C THR A 81 -4.99 9.48 -11.27
N GLY A 82 -4.76 10.70 -11.76
CA GLY A 82 -4.82 11.00 -13.19
C GLY A 82 -3.71 10.35 -14.03
N ALA A 83 -2.61 9.92 -13.41
CA ALA A 83 -1.53 9.21 -14.09
C ALA A 83 -1.77 7.69 -14.17
N ILE A 84 -2.70 7.16 -13.37
CA ILE A 84 -3.00 5.73 -13.30
C ILE A 84 -4.33 5.49 -14.04
N PRO A 85 -4.37 4.58 -15.03
CA PRO A 85 -5.62 4.25 -15.73
C PRO A 85 -6.69 3.80 -14.73
N GLY A 86 -7.93 4.28 -14.88
CA GLY A 86 -9.05 3.90 -14.00
C GLY A 86 -9.45 2.42 -14.04
N ASN A 87 -8.87 1.63 -14.94
CA ASN A 87 -9.02 0.19 -15.03
C ASN A 87 -7.72 -0.57 -14.70
N ALA A 88 -6.69 0.12 -14.20
CA ALA A 88 -5.45 -0.50 -13.79
C ALA A 88 -5.71 -1.39 -12.58
N ASP A 89 -5.22 -2.63 -12.65
CA ASP A 89 -5.26 -3.56 -11.54
C ASP A 89 -3.95 -3.46 -10.74
N LEU A 90 -4.03 -2.87 -9.57
CA LEU A 90 -2.92 -2.70 -8.63
C LEU A 90 -2.66 -3.94 -7.78
N HIS A 91 -3.56 -4.93 -7.80
CA HIS A 91 -3.36 -6.20 -7.11
C HIS A 91 -2.37 -7.10 -7.87
N GLU A 92 -2.46 -7.13 -9.20
CA GLU A 92 -1.54 -7.88 -10.08
C GLU A 92 -0.04 -7.66 -9.77
N PRO A 93 0.48 -6.42 -9.66
CA PRO A 93 1.89 -6.21 -9.39
C PRO A 93 2.28 -6.66 -7.98
N LEU A 94 1.39 -6.53 -6.99
CA LEU A 94 1.64 -6.98 -5.62
C LEU A 94 1.65 -8.50 -5.52
N ASP A 95 0.69 -9.18 -6.13
CA ASP A 95 0.64 -10.64 -6.20
C ASP A 95 1.87 -11.21 -6.89
N ARG A 96 2.30 -10.61 -8.01
CA ARG A 96 3.50 -11.05 -8.70
C ARG A 96 4.76 -10.89 -7.86
N VAL A 97 4.88 -9.80 -7.09
CA VAL A 97 6.00 -9.63 -6.14
C VAL A 97 5.93 -10.67 -5.03
N ARG A 98 4.74 -10.92 -4.47
CA ARG A 98 4.53 -11.96 -3.45
C ARG A 98 4.90 -13.34 -3.97
N GLU A 99 4.46 -13.70 -5.17
CA GLU A 99 4.76 -14.98 -5.82
C GLU A 99 6.28 -15.15 -6.02
N ALA A 100 6.97 -14.13 -6.55
CA ALA A 100 8.41 -14.17 -6.74
C ALA A 100 9.18 -14.30 -5.41
N LEU A 101 8.70 -13.64 -4.35
CA LEU A 101 9.27 -13.76 -3.00
C LEU A 101 9.03 -15.16 -2.41
N GLU A 102 7.82 -15.70 -2.56
CA GLU A 102 7.47 -17.05 -2.10
C GLU A 102 8.25 -18.14 -2.84
N GLU A 103 8.45 -18.00 -4.15
CA GLU A 103 9.29 -18.88 -4.96
C GLU A 103 10.72 -18.89 -4.42
N THR A 104 11.30 -17.71 -4.21
CA THR A 104 12.67 -17.58 -3.68
C THR A 104 12.83 -18.18 -2.29
N LEU A 105 11.87 -17.96 -1.40
CA LEU A 105 11.88 -18.53 -0.05
C LEU A 105 11.76 -20.05 -0.06
N ARG A 106 10.93 -20.60 -0.96
CA ARG A 106 10.75 -22.05 -1.11
C ARG A 106 12.01 -22.70 -1.71
N SER A 107 12.67 -22.05 -2.66
CA SER A 107 13.94 -22.50 -3.23
C SER A 107 15.13 -22.38 -2.26
N GLY A 108 15.12 -21.39 -1.35
CA GLY A 108 16.16 -21.20 -0.34
C GLY A 108 16.11 -22.18 0.84
N SER A 109 14.97 -22.82 1.09
CA SER A 109 14.79 -23.79 2.19
C SER A 109 15.09 -25.25 1.81
N ALA A 110 15.56 -25.49 0.59
CA ALA A 110 15.93 -26.82 0.08
C ALA A 110 17.46 -27.10 0.12
N ALA A 111 18.21 -26.36 0.95
CA ALA A 111 19.65 -26.53 1.15
C ALA A 111 19.97 -27.01 2.57
#